data_AF-A0A2V9GJB6-F1
#
_entry.id   AF-A0A2V9GJB6-F1
#
_cell.length_a   1.000
_cell.length_b   1.000
_cell.length_c   1.000
_cell.angle_alpha   90.00
_cell.angle_beta   90.00
_cell.angle_gamma   90.00
#
_symmetry.space_group_name_H-M   'P 1'
#
loop_
_entity.id
_entity.type
_entity.pdbx_description
1 polymer ?
#
loop_
_entity_poly.entity_id
_entity_poly.type
_entity_poly.pdbx_seq_one_letter_code
_entity_poly.pdbx_strand_id
1 'polypeptide(L)'
;MGWSDPTSLPREAWRSLQPKNYYARHTVTKAQAASTQQGLRNRMKARRRANRLELPRSTEHLEFIPIRRAIWHHRRSAAEATTEGTKVHESSKRSEWHRRHRRKLVSGPMAYGCRRSTETNQHEREGRAGRFQQSGKPKPPCSDVLRKAREIVEKSGANSEERFNRVVLGESTFRHQAKTYLHWVQTRDREPIKDASSIQAALNKWILPEIGDLPLADVHNITVKPLVDNMKKSLSARTVNKYVEYIGQIVASLKDGRTGEPIHRRKWDRSVMDLPIVNPKQQRRPALRPGAVNILVSGSTGDEQALYVLLAATGMRISEALALEAEHFVNNGQTIVVSQQVDRDTPRIVRYLKTDAGTREIEVSTEVAEFLRGFITGKSGLLFETRNNTPYLHNNLEQRWLTPRLRAMGIDEKGMGFHAFRRFRKTWLRGERCQEDISNFWMGHQPETMSELYSRMEFELDRRLDEAERVRAGFTIPSIEVAPSAPRISEEVELELALQAQ
;
A
#
# COMPACT_ATOMS: atom_id res chain seq x y z
N MET A 1 9.84 -60.19 -27.72
CA MET A 1 9.88 -59.69 -29.11
C MET A 1 9.45 -58.23 -29.10
N GLY A 2 10.27 -57.36 -29.68
CA GLY A 2 9.82 -56.09 -30.26
C GLY A 2 9.78 -54.87 -29.35
N TRP A 3 10.95 -54.23 -29.18
CA TRP A 3 11.05 -52.80 -28.89
C TRP A 3 10.43 -51.98 -30.04
N SER A 4 9.77 -50.87 -29.73
CA SER A 4 9.57 -49.76 -30.68
C SER A 4 9.44 -48.44 -29.93
N ASP A 5 10.53 -47.70 -30.01
CA ASP A 5 10.74 -46.29 -29.74
C ASP A 5 9.80 -45.40 -30.58
N PRO A 6 9.30 -44.27 -30.02
CA PRO A 6 8.93 -43.14 -30.85
C PRO A 6 9.66 -41.84 -30.42
N THR A 7 10.98 -41.80 -30.61
CA THR A 7 11.71 -40.58 -30.92
C THR A 7 11.45 -40.17 -32.38
N SER A 8 10.33 -39.50 -32.65
CA SER A 8 10.11 -38.87 -33.96
C SER A 8 8.99 -37.81 -33.99
N LEU A 9 9.18 -36.68 -33.30
CA LEU A 9 8.51 -35.42 -33.64
C LEU A 9 9.46 -34.21 -33.40
N PRO A 10 9.32 -33.09 -34.15
CA PRO A 10 10.43 -32.37 -34.77
C PRO A 10 11.19 -31.37 -33.87
N ARG A 11 12.48 -31.18 -34.19
CA ARG A 11 13.45 -30.27 -33.52
C ARG A 11 13.21 -28.75 -33.68
N GLU A 12 11.97 -28.28 -33.82
CA GLU A 12 11.69 -26.84 -33.99
C GLU A 12 10.67 -26.21 -33.02
N ALA A 13 10.28 -26.88 -31.94
CA ALA A 13 9.28 -26.33 -30.99
C ALA A 13 9.79 -26.01 -29.56
N TRP A 14 11.10 -25.84 -29.35
CA TRP A 14 11.66 -25.55 -28.00
C TRP A 14 12.67 -24.38 -27.94
N ARG A 15 12.54 -23.37 -28.80
CA ARG A 15 13.39 -22.15 -28.78
C ARG A 15 12.70 -20.85 -28.33
N SER A 16 11.53 -20.90 -27.70
CA SER A 16 10.81 -19.68 -27.27
C SER A 16 10.53 -19.53 -25.77
N LEU A 17 11.01 -20.42 -24.89
CA LEU A 17 10.81 -20.28 -23.44
C LEU A 17 12.09 -20.57 -22.63
N GLN A 18 13.12 -19.74 -22.84
CA GLN A 18 14.19 -19.55 -21.86
C GLN A 18 14.33 -18.06 -21.51
N PRO A 19 14.51 -17.70 -20.22
CA PRO A 19 14.63 -16.32 -19.79
C PRO A 19 15.95 -15.72 -20.29
N LYS A 20 15.88 -14.97 -21.38
CA LYS A 20 17.00 -14.15 -21.86
C LYS A 20 17.13 -12.88 -21.00
N ASN A 21 18.36 -12.64 -20.53
CA ASN A 21 18.93 -11.33 -20.17
C ASN A 21 18.56 -10.70 -18.81
N TYR A 22 18.92 -11.35 -17.70
CA TYR A 22 19.11 -10.64 -16.42
C TYR A 22 20.57 -10.20 -16.18
N TYR A 23 21.57 -10.99 -16.61
CA TYR A 23 22.99 -10.69 -16.37
C TYR A 23 23.65 -9.70 -17.35
N ALA A 24 23.15 -9.58 -18.59
CA ALA A 24 23.76 -8.71 -19.60
C ALA A 24 23.49 -7.20 -19.41
N ARG A 25 22.46 -6.82 -18.62
CA ARG A 25 22.19 -5.41 -18.30
C ARG A 25 23.05 -4.86 -17.15
N HIS A 26 23.59 -5.73 -16.30
CA HIS A 26 24.40 -5.32 -15.13
C HIS A 26 25.86 -4.98 -15.47
N THR A 27 26.42 -5.56 -16.53
CA THR A 27 27.79 -5.24 -16.97
C THR A 27 27.84 -3.94 -17.77
N VAL A 28 26.85 -3.67 -18.62
CA VAL A 28 26.76 -2.42 -19.41
C VAL A 28 26.49 -1.19 -18.53
N THR A 29 25.66 -1.33 -17.49
CA THR A 29 25.38 -0.23 -16.55
C THR A 29 26.55 0.10 -15.63
N LYS A 30 27.35 -0.90 -15.19
CA LYS A 30 28.59 -0.65 -14.44
C LYS A 30 29.64 0.09 -15.29
N ALA A 31 29.81 -0.27 -16.56
CA ALA A 31 30.75 0.42 -17.46
C ALA A 31 30.32 1.87 -17.76
N GLN A 32 29.01 2.12 -17.95
CA GLN A 32 28.48 3.48 -18.16
C GLN A 32 28.57 4.35 -16.89
N ALA A 33 28.34 3.78 -15.70
CA ALA A 33 28.51 4.48 -14.43
C ALA A 33 29.98 4.85 -14.15
N ALA A 34 30.93 3.93 -14.44
CA ALA A 34 32.37 4.18 -14.30
C ALA A 34 32.87 5.29 -15.26
N SER A 35 32.41 5.29 -16.51
CA SER A 35 32.69 6.35 -17.50
C SER A 35 32.16 7.72 -17.04
N THR A 36 30.96 7.76 -16.47
CA THR A 36 30.32 9.00 -15.98
C THR A 36 31.03 9.56 -14.75
N GLN A 37 31.47 8.71 -13.81
CA GLN A 37 32.26 9.13 -12.65
C GLN A 37 33.65 9.66 -13.03
N GLN A 38 34.31 9.06 -14.02
CA GLN A 38 35.60 9.55 -14.53
C GLN A 38 35.46 10.90 -15.24
N GLY A 39 34.38 11.11 -15.99
CA GLY A 39 34.05 12.40 -16.62
C GLY A 39 33.80 13.53 -15.60
N LEU A 40 33.11 13.22 -14.50
CA LEU A 40 32.87 14.17 -13.40
C LEU A 40 34.16 14.52 -12.64
N ARG A 41 35.03 13.54 -12.38
CA ARG A 41 36.36 13.77 -11.78
C ARG A 41 37.25 14.65 -12.66
N ASN A 42 37.23 14.44 -13.98
CA ASN A 42 37.99 15.26 -14.92
C ASN A 42 37.45 16.69 -15.02
N ARG A 43 36.12 16.89 -15.00
CA ARG A 43 35.50 18.23 -14.94
C ARG A 43 35.81 18.97 -13.64
N MET A 44 35.83 18.29 -12.50
CA MET A 44 36.20 18.92 -11.22
C MET A 44 37.68 19.31 -11.17
N LYS A 45 38.58 18.49 -11.74
CA LYS A 45 40.01 18.82 -11.86
C LYS A 45 40.25 20.01 -12.81
N ALA A 46 39.51 20.10 -13.92
CA ALA A 46 39.57 21.24 -14.84
C ALA A 46 39.08 22.54 -14.17
N ARG A 47 37.98 22.48 -13.39
CA ARG A 47 37.47 23.62 -12.61
C ARG A 47 38.43 24.10 -11.52
N ARG A 48 39.14 23.18 -10.85
CA ARG A 48 40.17 23.52 -9.85
C ARG A 48 41.43 24.15 -10.45
N ARG A 49 41.74 23.85 -11.73
CA ARG A 49 42.83 24.52 -12.47
C ARG A 49 42.42 25.91 -12.98
N ALA A 50 41.17 26.09 -13.38
CA ALA A 50 40.64 27.38 -13.83
C ALA A 50 40.55 28.42 -12.68
N ASN A 51 40.20 28.00 -11.46
CA ASN A 51 40.11 28.89 -10.29
C ASN A 51 41.47 29.22 -9.61
N ARG A 52 42.61 28.78 -10.17
CA ARG A 52 43.95 29.04 -9.63
C ARG A 52 44.69 30.18 -10.37
N LEU A 53 44.11 30.70 -11.45
CA LEU A 53 44.62 31.87 -12.15
C LEU A 53 43.61 33.01 -11.95
N GLU A 54 44.13 34.18 -11.59
CA GLU A 54 43.46 35.47 -11.40
C GLU A 54 42.84 35.78 -10.02
N LEU A 55 43.65 36.45 -9.19
CA LEU A 55 43.22 37.53 -8.31
C LEU A 55 44.38 38.54 -8.17
N PRO A 56 44.17 39.84 -8.45
CA PRO A 56 44.81 40.91 -7.70
C PRO A 56 43.84 41.47 -6.65
N ARG A 57 44.45 41.94 -5.55
CA ARG A 57 43.83 42.52 -4.36
C ARG A 57 43.18 43.88 -4.65
N SER A 58 42.02 44.14 -4.07
CA SER A 58 41.70 45.45 -3.48
C SER A 58 40.69 45.29 -2.34
N THR A 59 40.94 46.03 -1.28
CA THR A 59 40.15 46.22 -0.06
C THR A 59 39.04 47.24 -0.30
N GLU A 60 37.82 46.99 0.19
CA GLU A 60 36.89 48.04 0.62
C GLU A 60 35.79 47.47 1.54
N HIS A 61 35.45 48.26 2.58
CA HIS A 61 34.45 48.00 3.60
C HIS A 61 33.02 48.19 3.06
N LEU A 62 32.03 47.41 3.56
CA LEU A 62 30.85 47.90 4.31
C LEU A 62 29.72 46.85 4.43
N GLU A 63 29.33 46.66 5.70
CA GLU A 63 27.97 46.51 6.24
C GLU A 63 27.13 45.22 6.15
N PHE A 64 26.43 45.03 7.27
CA PHE A 64 25.75 43.87 7.82
C PHE A 64 24.23 44.04 7.64
N ILE A 65 23.52 43.05 7.09
CA ILE A 65 22.05 42.90 7.27
C ILE A 65 21.70 41.40 7.40
N PRO A 66 21.10 40.94 8.51
CA PRO A 66 20.74 39.53 8.70
C PRO A 66 19.31 39.23 8.24
N ILE A 67 19.14 38.25 7.35
CA ILE A 67 17.81 37.70 7.00
C ILE A 67 17.52 36.47 7.86
N ARG A 68 16.52 36.61 8.75
CA ARG A 68 15.97 35.53 9.59
C ARG A 68 15.17 34.54 8.75
N ARG A 69 15.47 33.26 8.97
CA ARG A 69 14.77 32.06 8.48
C ARG A 69 13.47 31.85 9.26
N ALA A 70 12.33 31.79 8.57
CA ALA A 70 11.05 31.44 9.18
C ALA A 70 10.90 29.90 9.26
N ILE A 71 10.75 29.41 10.50
CA ILE A 71 10.40 28.05 10.88
C ILE A 71 8.87 28.01 11.05
N TRP A 72 8.16 27.16 10.31
CA TRP A 72 6.74 26.92 10.55
C TRP A 72 6.56 25.69 11.45
N HIS A 73 6.17 25.94 12.70
CA HIS A 73 5.64 24.94 13.61
C HIS A 73 4.13 24.78 13.38
N HIS A 74 3.68 23.53 13.21
CA HIS A 74 2.26 23.18 13.30
C HIS A 74 1.84 23.07 14.78
N ARG A 75 0.85 23.88 15.19
CA ARG A 75 0.10 23.69 16.45
C ARG A 75 -1.41 23.63 16.22
N ARG A 76 -2.04 22.91 17.15
CA ARG A 76 -3.45 22.51 17.31
C ARG A 76 -4.38 23.66 17.75
N SER A 77 -5.68 23.47 17.45
CA SER A 77 -6.90 23.76 18.23
C SER A 77 -7.20 25.16 18.80
N ALA A 78 -8.37 25.72 18.41
CA ALA A 78 -9.35 26.51 19.19
C ALA A 78 -10.56 26.78 18.25
N ALA A 79 -11.84 26.47 18.55
CA ALA A 79 -12.76 26.98 19.58
C ALA A 79 -13.21 28.46 19.36
N GLU A 80 -14.49 28.61 19.00
CA GLU A 80 -15.48 29.69 19.21
C GLU A 80 -15.11 31.19 19.14
N ALA A 81 -15.88 31.96 18.35
CA ALA A 81 -16.49 33.24 18.77
C ALA A 81 -17.58 33.71 17.77
N THR A 82 -18.73 34.05 18.33
CA THR A 82 -19.93 34.69 17.76
C THR A 82 -19.80 36.22 17.67
N THR A 83 -20.44 36.86 16.67
CA THR A 83 -21.17 38.16 16.71
C THR A 83 -21.59 38.54 15.28
N GLU A 84 -22.89 38.52 14.96
CA GLU A 84 -23.83 39.68 14.93
C GLU A 84 -23.62 40.70 13.80
N GLY A 85 -24.48 40.56 12.78
CA GLY A 85 -25.38 41.60 12.26
C GLY A 85 -24.83 42.92 11.72
N THR A 86 -24.90 43.12 10.40
CA THR A 86 -25.57 44.30 9.81
C THR A 86 -25.90 44.07 8.33
N LYS A 87 -27.16 44.30 7.93
CA LYS A 87 -27.57 44.57 6.53
C LYS A 87 -27.39 46.07 6.27
N VAL A 88 -27.07 46.48 5.03
CA VAL A 88 -27.65 47.62 4.29
C VAL A 88 -27.19 47.58 2.82
N HIS A 89 -28.05 48.11 1.94
CA HIS A 89 -28.17 48.10 0.48
C HIS A 89 -26.95 48.41 -0.43
N GLU A 90 -26.89 47.64 -1.52
CA GLU A 90 -27.02 48.05 -2.94
C GLU A 90 -26.31 49.33 -3.45
N SER A 91 -25.39 49.17 -4.42
CA SER A 91 -25.47 49.85 -5.72
C SER A 91 -24.36 49.41 -6.70
N SER A 92 -24.81 49.08 -7.92
CA SER A 92 -24.20 49.35 -9.22
C SER A 92 -22.68 49.57 -9.33
N LYS A 93 -22.01 48.72 -10.10
CA LYS A 93 -21.21 49.17 -11.24
C LYS A 93 -20.86 48.05 -12.22
N ARG A 94 -21.21 48.35 -13.45
CA ARG A 94 -21.00 47.68 -14.72
C ARG A 94 -19.59 47.98 -15.22
N SER A 95 -18.80 46.98 -15.62
CA SER A 95 -17.79 47.16 -16.69
C SER A 95 -17.10 45.85 -17.08
N GLU A 96 -17.07 45.67 -18.40
CA GLU A 96 -16.01 45.03 -19.20
C GLU A 96 -15.85 43.51 -19.12
N TRP A 97 -16.11 42.83 -20.25
CA TRP A 97 -15.10 42.07 -20.98
C TRP A 97 -15.69 41.61 -22.33
N HIS A 98 -15.58 42.47 -23.35
CA HIS A 98 -15.74 42.08 -24.75
C HIS A 98 -14.41 42.29 -25.46
N ARG A 99 -13.77 41.22 -25.96
CA ARG A 99 -13.03 41.28 -27.22
C ARG A 99 -12.69 39.91 -27.81
N ARG A 100 -12.84 39.85 -29.15
CA ARG A 100 -12.39 38.85 -30.15
C ARG A 100 -13.34 37.66 -30.33
N HIS A 101 -14.05 37.48 -31.46
CA HIS A 101 -13.51 37.34 -32.82
C HIS A 101 -14.58 37.64 -33.89
N ARG A 102 -14.19 38.38 -34.93
CA ARG A 102 -14.90 38.48 -36.22
C ARG A 102 -14.58 37.23 -37.05
N ARG A 103 -15.59 36.59 -37.64
CA ARG A 103 -15.46 35.89 -38.93
C ARG A 103 -16.47 36.51 -39.89
N LYS A 104 -15.96 37.03 -40.99
CA LYS A 104 -16.72 37.46 -42.17
C LYS A 104 -17.25 36.23 -42.89
N LEU A 105 -18.50 36.25 -43.33
CA LEU A 105 -18.94 35.50 -44.50
C LEU A 105 -19.66 36.43 -45.47
N VAL A 106 -19.26 36.24 -46.72
CA VAL A 106 -19.44 36.96 -47.96
C VAL A 106 -20.92 37.19 -48.34
N SER A 107 -21.20 38.38 -48.88
CA SER A 107 -22.43 38.75 -49.57
C SER A 107 -22.42 38.29 -51.04
N GLY A 108 -23.52 37.70 -51.51
CA GLY A 108 -23.81 37.40 -52.92
C GLY A 108 -25.33 37.55 -53.19
N PRO A 109 -25.75 37.76 -54.46
CA PRO A 109 -26.82 38.69 -54.80
C PRO A 109 -28.24 38.11 -54.91
N MET A 110 -29.20 39.04 -54.94
CA MET A 110 -30.63 38.90 -55.21
C MET A 110 -31.01 37.83 -56.25
N ALA A 111 -32.02 37.04 -55.91
CA ALA A 111 -32.92 36.40 -56.88
C ALA A 111 -34.35 36.85 -56.60
N TYR A 112 -34.94 37.49 -57.60
CA TYR A 112 -36.35 37.84 -57.69
C TYR A 112 -37.22 36.58 -57.80
N GLY A 113 -38.43 36.66 -57.24
CA GLY A 113 -39.59 35.94 -57.77
C GLY A 113 -40.01 34.69 -57.00
N CYS A 114 -40.95 34.85 -56.06
CA CYS A 114 -42.07 33.92 -55.97
C CYS A 114 -43.25 34.62 -55.30
N ARG A 115 -44.34 34.81 -56.08
CA ARG A 115 -45.64 35.25 -55.57
C ARG A 115 -46.08 34.28 -54.47
N ARG A 116 -46.33 34.77 -53.27
CA ARG A 116 -47.23 34.09 -52.33
C ARG A 116 -48.56 34.82 -52.30
N SER A 117 -49.58 34.03 -52.59
CA SER A 117 -50.99 34.31 -52.52
C SER A 117 -51.36 35.07 -51.25
N THR A 118 -52.08 36.17 -51.44
CA THR A 118 -52.83 36.90 -50.42
C THR A 118 -54.07 36.11 -50.05
N GLU A 119 -53.92 34.99 -49.32
CA GLU A 119 -55.08 34.24 -48.79
C GLU A 119 -54.57 33.25 -47.74
N THR A 120 -54.36 33.74 -46.52
CA THR A 120 -54.25 32.99 -45.24
C THR A 120 -53.78 33.96 -44.15
N ASN A 121 -54.54 35.03 -43.89
CA ASN A 121 -54.17 36.01 -42.86
C ASN A 121 -55.34 36.47 -41.98
N GLN A 122 -56.41 35.68 -41.91
CA GLN A 122 -57.51 35.90 -40.95
C GLN A 122 -57.47 34.93 -39.77
N HIS A 123 -57.03 33.68 -39.93
CA HIS A 123 -56.94 32.73 -38.80
C HIS A 123 -55.73 32.94 -37.86
N GLU A 124 -54.65 33.58 -38.29
CA GLU A 124 -53.48 33.81 -37.42
C GLU A 124 -53.62 35.02 -36.49
N ARG A 125 -54.52 35.98 -36.80
CA ARG A 125 -54.76 37.15 -35.95
C ARG A 125 -55.72 36.89 -34.80
N GLU A 126 -56.71 36.00 -34.98
CA GLU A 126 -57.68 35.67 -33.93
C GLU A 126 -57.06 34.84 -32.78
N GLY A 127 -55.98 34.10 -33.05
CA GLY A 127 -55.29 33.32 -32.03
C GLY A 127 -54.39 34.13 -31.06
N ARG A 128 -54.07 35.41 -31.34
CA ARG A 128 -53.17 36.21 -30.48
C ARG A 128 -53.90 37.03 -29.42
N ALA A 129 -55.17 37.39 -29.65
CA ALA A 129 -55.92 38.29 -28.77
C ALA A 129 -56.26 37.68 -27.38
N GLY A 130 -56.22 36.34 -27.23
CA GLY A 130 -56.55 35.66 -25.98
C GLY A 130 -55.37 35.28 -25.07
N ARG A 131 -54.12 35.48 -25.51
CA ARG A 131 -52.92 34.91 -24.86
C ARG A 131 -52.18 35.83 -23.91
N PHE A 132 -52.49 37.13 -23.90
CA PHE A 132 -51.82 38.13 -23.07
C PHE A 132 -52.86 38.94 -22.28
N GLN A 133 -52.55 39.26 -21.03
CA GLN A 133 -53.27 40.22 -20.21
C GLN A 133 -53.11 41.63 -20.79
N GLN A 134 -53.99 42.56 -20.40
CA GLN A 134 -53.91 43.97 -20.82
C GLN A 134 -52.55 44.64 -20.47
N SER A 135 -51.80 44.08 -19.52
CA SER A 135 -50.45 44.50 -19.13
C SER A 135 -49.32 43.94 -20.02
N GLY A 136 -49.65 43.23 -21.12
CA GLY A 136 -48.66 42.61 -22.02
C GLY A 136 -47.99 41.35 -21.47
N LYS A 137 -48.40 40.87 -20.28
CA LYS A 137 -47.92 39.60 -19.71
C LYS A 137 -48.77 38.43 -20.20
N PRO A 138 -48.17 37.25 -20.50
CA PRO A 138 -48.94 36.09 -20.93
C PRO A 138 -49.99 35.72 -19.86
N LYS A 139 -51.20 35.41 -20.30
CA LYS A 139 -52.31 35.06 -19.41
C LYS A 139 -51.97 33.75 -18.69
N PRO A 140 -52.13 33.65 -17.36
CA PRO A 140 -51.84 32.42 -16.64
C PRO A 140 -52.73 31.30 -17.18
N PRO A 141 -52.24 30.05 -17.20
CA PRO A 141 -53.00 28.93 -17.70
C PRO A 141 -54.33 28.82 -16.95
N CYS A 142 -55.42 28.55 -17.67
CA CYS A 142 -56.72 28.30 -17.05
C CYS A 142 -56.64 27.08 -16.12
N SER A 143 -57.51 27.03 -15.12
CA SER A 143 -57.72 25.89 -14.22
C SER A 143 -57.74 24.54 -14.97
N ASP A 144 -58.46 24.45 -16.09
CA ASP A 144 -58.54 23.22 -16.89
C ASP A 144 -57.22 22.82 -17.56
N VAL A 145 -56.40 23.80 -17.94
CA VAL A 145 -55.07 23.56 -18.52
C VAL A 145 -54.13 23.05 -17.43
N LEU A 146 -54.20 23.63 -16.23
CA LEU A 146 -53.42 23.17 -15.07
C LEU A 146 -53.84 21.75 -14.64
N ARG A 147 -55.15 21.47 -14.65
CA ARG A 147 -55.69 20.13 -14.36
C ARG A 147 -55.22 19.09 -15.38
N LYS A 148 -55.37 19.36 -16.68
CA LYS A 148 -54.89 18.45 -17.74
C LYS A 148 -53.37 18.29 -17.71
N ALA A 149 -52.60 19.35 -17.43
CA ALA A 149 -51.16 19.25 -17.25
C ALA A 149 -50.80 18.36 -16.06
N ARG A 150 -51.50 18.48 -14.91
CA ARG A 150 -51.32 17.60 -13.76
C ARG A 150 -51.67 16.15 -14.10
N GLU A 151 -52.79 15.90 -14.77
CA GLU A 151 -53.19 14.56 -15.22
C GLU A 151 -52.16 13.92 -16.17
N ILE A 152 -51.56 14.70 -17.08
CA ILE A 152 -50.50 14.22 -17.99
C ILE A 152 -49.25 13.85 -17.21
N VAL A 153 -48.83 14.70 -16.26
CA VAL A 153 -47.66 14.44 -15.41
C VAL A 153 -47.90 13.20 -14.53
N GLU A 154 -49.10 13.04 -13.98
CA GLU A 154 -49.48 11.90 -13.13
C GLU A 154 -49.56 10.60 -13.94
N LYS A 155 -50.21 10.61 -15.12
CA LYS A 155 -50.26 9.46 -16.05
C LYS A 155 -48.89 9.06 -16.60
N SER A 156 -47.96 10.01 -16.74
CA SER A 156 -46.59 9.71 -17.17
C SER A 156 -45.75 9.03 -16.08
N GLY A 157 -46.27 8.92 -14.85
CA GLY A 157 -45.53 8.44 -13.69
C GLY A 157 -44.38 9.37 -13.29
N ALA A 158 -44.33 10.60 -13.83
CA ALA A 158 -43.21 11.50 -13.61
C ALA A 158 -43.04 11.91 -12.14
N ASN A 159 -44.15 11.95 -11.40
CA ASN A 159 -44.25 12.30 -9.98
C ASN A 159 -44.44 11.09 -9.05
N SER A 160 -44.25 9.84 -9.52
CA SER A 160 -44.34 8.71 -8.60
C SER A 160 -43.22 8.79 -7.56
N GLU A 161 -43.53 8.43 -6.32
CA GLU A 161 -42.56 8.38 -5.24
C GLU A 161 -41.38 7.45 -5.60
N GLU A 162 -41.67 6.34 -6.28
CA GLU A 162 -40.67 5.41 -6.81
C GLU A 162 -39.72 6.06 -7.83
N ARG A 163 -40.24 6.84 -8.78
CA ARG A 163 -39.40 7.53 -9.77
C ARG A 163 -38.62 8.67 -9.13
N PHE A 164 -39.22 9.38 -8.17
CA PHE A 164 -38.53 10.40 -7.40
C PHE A 164 -37.37 9.78 -6.59
N ASN A 165 -37.63 8.72 -5.83
CA ASN A 165 -36.62 8.02 -5.06
C ASN A 165 -35.52 7.45 -5.96
N ARG A 166 -35.88 6.87 -7.11
CA ARG A 166 -34.91 6.39 -8.11
C ARG A 166 -34.02 7.50 -8.67
N VAL A 167 -34.59 8.67 -8.95
CA VAL A 167 -33.87 9.81 -9.54
C VAL A 167 -33.07 10.58 -8.49
N VAL A 168 -33.54 10.63 -7.25
CA VAL A 168 -32.97 11.46 -6.16
C VAL A 168 -32.04 10.67 -5.25
N LEU A 169 -32.41 9.45 -4.86
CA LEU A 169 -31.63 8.58 -3.97
C LEU A 169 -30.67 7.66 -4.74
N GLY A 170 -30.88 7.49 -6.05
CA GLY A 170 -30.12 6.59 -6.91
C GLY A 170 -30.58 5.14 -6.81
N GLU A 171 -30.23 4.32 -7.80
CA GLU A 171 -30.65 2.92 -7.89
C GLU A 171 -29.82 1.95 -7.04
N SER A 172 -28.65 2.37 -6.55
CA SER A 172 -27.75 1.45 -5.84
C SER A 172 -27.92 1.53 -4.33
N THR A 173 -28.15 0.35 -3.72
CA THR A 173 -28.03 0.18 -2.28
C THR A 173 -26.57 0.07 -1.87
N PHE A 174 -26.28 0.26 -0.58
CA PHE A 174 -24.94 0.06 -0.04
C PHE A 174 -24.41 -1.36 -0.32
N ARG A 175 -25.26 -2.39 -0.20
CA ARG A 175 -24.92 -3.78 -0.49
C ARG A 175 -24.51 -3.98 -1.94
N HIS A 176 -25.26 -3.41 -2.88
CA HIS A 176 -24.91 -3.48 -4.29
C HIS A 176 -23.56 -2.81 -4.55
N GLN A 177 -23.37 -1.59 -4.05
CA GLN A 177 -22.11 -0.87 -4.22
C GLN A 177 -20.92 -1.59 -3.55
N ALA A 178 -21.12 -2.21 -2.39
CA ALA A 178 -20.09 -2.98 -1.70
C ALA A 178 -19.60 -4.17 -2.54
N LYS A 179 -20.50 -4.86 -3.24
CA LYS A 179 -20.15 -5.95 -4.18
C LYS A 179 -19.32 -5.42 -5.35
N THR A 180 -19.74 -4.32 -5.96
CA THR A 180 -19.01 -3.66 -7.05
C THR A 180 -17.64 -3.19 -6.59
N TYR A 181 -17.56 -2.58 -5.41
CA TYR A 181 -16.30 -2.13 -4.81
C TYR A 181 -15.34 -3.30 -4.58
N LEU A 182 -15.79 -4.40 -3.98
CA LEU A 182 -14.96 -5.58 -3.72
C LEU A 182 -14.38 -6.16 -5.01
N HIS A 183 -15.20 -6.31 -6.05
CA HIS A 183 -14.72 -6.76 -7.35
C HIS A 183 -13.66 -5.81 -7.91
N TRP A 184 -13.96 -4.50 -7.93
CA TRP A 184 -13.07 -3.47 -8.45
C TRP A 184 -11.73 -3.39 -7.71
N VAL A 185 -11.70 -3.46 -6.37
CA VAL A 185 -10.42 -3.38 -5.64
C VAL A 185 -9.52 -4.58 -5.88
N GLN A 186 -10.08 -5.72 -6.28
CA GLN A 186 -9.30 -6.92 -6.60
C GLN A 186 -8.81 -6.91 -8.04
N THR A 187 -9.56 -6.32 -8.98
CA THR A 187 -9.26 -6.36 -10.42
C THR A 187 -8.58 -5.11 -10.96
N ARG A 188 -8.52 -4.02 -10.20
CA ARG A 188 -7.86 -2.78 -10.62
C ARG A 188 -6.35 -2.96 -10.80
N ASP A 189 -5.80 -2.28 -11.81
CA ASP A 189 -4.34 -2.29 -12.04
C ASP A 189 -3.57 -1.53 -10.95
N ARG A 190 -4.15 -0.43 -10.46
CA ARG A 190 -3.51 0.41 -9.45
C ARG A 190 -3.69 -0.19 -8.06
N GLU A 191 -2.61 -0.76 -7.51
CA GLU A 191 -2.56 -1.32 -6.15
C GLU A 191 -3.74 -2.25 -5.85
N PRO A 192 -3.87 -3.38 -6.58
CA PRO A 192 -4.92 -4.35 -6.33
C PRO A 192 -4.81 -4.92 -4.91
N ILE A 193 -5.97 -5.09 -4.26
CA ILE A 193 -6.06 -5.84 -3.02
C ILE A 193 -6.14 -7.32 -3.39
N LYS A 194 -5.02 -8.04 -3.21
CA LYS A 194 -4.92 -9.46 -3.57
C LYS A 194 -5.89 -10.34 -2.78
N ASP A 195 -6.00 -10.08 -1.48
CA ASP A 195 -6.93 -10.76 -0.58
C ASP A 195 -7.87 -9.76 0.09
N ALA A 196 -9.15 -9.84 -0.26
CA ALA A 196 -10.22 -9.03 0.30
C ALA A 196 -11.05 -9.77 1.37
N SER A 197 -10.67 -10.99 1.76
CA SER A 197 -11.38 -11.85 2.72
C SER A 197 -11.71 -11.11 4.03
N SER A 198 -10.75 -10.35 4.55
CA SER A 198 -10.92 -9.58 5.79
C SER A 198 -11.93 -8.44 5.65
N ILE A 199 -11.99 -7.80 4.48
CA ILE A 199 -12.99 -6.76 4.18
C ILE A 199 -14.36 -7.41 4.06
N GLN A 200 -14.45 -8.53 3.34
CA GLN A 200 -15.69 -9.26 3.15
C GLN A 200 -16.25 -9.82 4.46
N ALA A 201 -15.39 -10.35 5.34
CA ALA A 201 -15.79 -10.79 6.68
C ALA A 201 -16.32 -9.64 7.54
N ALA A 202 -15.69 -8.47 7.49
CA ALA A 202 -16.19 -7.27 8.17
C ALA A 202 -17.54 -6.82 7.62
N LEU A 203 -17.68 -6.79 6.29
CA LEU A 203 -18.91 -6.40 5.61
C LEU A 203 -20.06 -7.34 5.99
N ASN A 204 -19.87 -8.64 5.82
CA ASN A 204 -20.92 -9.64 6.04
C ASN A 204 -21.35 -9.71 7.51
N LYS A 205 -20.39 -9.61 8.45
CA LYS A 205 -20.68 -9.77 9.88
C LYS A 205 -21.25 -8.51 10.53
N TRP A 206 -20.74 -7.33 10.15
CA TRP A 206 -21.02 -6.09 10.90
C TRP A 206 -21.76 -5.04 10.10
N ILE A 207 -21.42 -4.84 8.84
CA ILE A 207 -21.84 -3.64 8.11
C ILE A 207 -23.13 -3.90 7.32
N LEU A 208 -23.14 -4.94 6.48
CA LEU A 208 -24.25 -5.25 5.58
C LEU A 208 -25.56 -5.61 6.30
N PRO A 209 -25.57 -6.25 7.48
CA PRO A 209 -26.82 -6.48 8.22
C PRO A 209 -27.52 -5.19 8.66
N GLU A 210 -26.76 -4.12 8.93
CA GLU A 210 -27.31 -2.89 9.52
C GLU A 210 -27.63 -1.82 8.47
N ILE A 211 -26.75 -1.65 7.47
CA ILE A 211 -26.87 -0.56 6.48
C ILE A 211 -26.90 -1.05 5.04
N GLY A 212 -26.86 -2.37 4.80
CA GLY A 212 -26.73 -2.93 3.46
C GLY A 212 -27.87 -2.56 2.51
N ASP A 213 -29.09 -2.51 3.04
CA ASP A 213 -30.29 -2.31 2.23
C ASP A 213 -30.67 -0.83 2.10
N LEU A 214 -29.94 0.08 2.77
CA LEU A 214 -30.11 1.51 2.61
C LEU A 214 -29.66 1.97 1.21
N PRO A 215 -30.37 2.94 0.60
CA PRO A 215 -29.88 3.66 -0.57
C PRO A 215 -28.49 4.26 -0.28
N LEU A 216 -27.57 4.19 -1.24
CA LEU A 216 -26.21 4.68 -1.03
C LEU A 216 -26.17 6.18 -0.70
N ALA A 217 -27.12 6.95 -1.22
CA ALA A 217 -27.29 8.38 -0.91
C ALA A 217 -27.55 8.64 0.59
N ASP A 218 -28.21 7.72 1.28
CA ASP A 218 -28.61 7.87 2.68
C ASP A 218 -27.54 7.36 3.66
N VAL A 219 -26.45 6.79 3.15
CA VAL A 219 -25.31 6.39 3.98
C VAL A 219 -24.42 7.59 4.29
N HIS A 220 -24.52 8.10 5.52
CA HIS A 220 -23.81 9.27 6.02
C HIS A 220 -23.52 9.16 7.53
N ASN A 221 -22.92 10.19 8.14
CA ASN A 221 -22.47 10.14 9.53
C ASN A 221 -23.57 9.69 10.52
N ILE A 222 -24.78 10.27 10.42
CA ILE A 222 -25.89 9.93 11.33
C ILE A 222 -26.40 8.50 11.13
N THR A 223 -26.56 8.00 9.90
CA THR A 223 -27.02 6.62 9.65
C THR A 223 -25.99 5.56 10.01
N VAL A 224 -24.70 5.91 10.00
CA VAL A 224 -23.61 5.01 10.44
C VAL A 224 -23.46 4.99 11.96
N LYS A 225 -23.94 6.02 12.68
CA LYS A 225 -23.76 6.12 14.14
C LYS A 225 -24.37 4.93 14.93
N PRO A 226 -25.62 4.47 14.69
CA PRO A 226 -26.17 3.30 15.38
C PRO A 226 -25.30 2.04 15.22
N LEU A 227 -24.79 1.81 14.01
CA LEU A 227 -23.85 0.73 13.73
C LEU A 227 -22.55 0.87 14.53
N VAL A 228 -22.00 2.09 14.61
CA VAL A 228 -20.82 2.39 15.46
C VAL A 228 -21.09 2.08 16.93
N ASP A 229 -22.24 2.51 17.46
CA ASP A 229 -22.62 2.30 18.85
C ASP A 229 -22.82 0.81 19.16
N ASN A 230 -23.33 0.02 18.21
CA ASN A 230 -23.40 -1.43 18.34
C ASN A 230 -22.00 -2.07 18.36
N MET A 231 -21.13 -1.70 17.41
CA MET A 231 -19.78 -2.24 17.31
C MET A 231 -18.91 -1.96 18.54
N LYS A 232 -19.06 -0.77 19.18
CA LYS A 232 -18.31 -0.40 20.40
C LYS A 232 -18.53 -1.36 21.57
N LYS A 233 -19.67 -2.06 21.62
CA LYS A 233 -20.00 -2.97 22.73
C LYS A 233 -19.07 -4.18 22.80
N SER A 234 -18.48 -4.58 21.68
CA SER A 234 -17.68 -5.82 21.60
C SER A 234 -16.37 -5.71 20.80
N LEU A 235 -16.17 -4.63 20.03
CA LEU A 235 -14.98 -4.45 19.19
C LEU A 235 -14.01 -3.42 19.76
N SER A 236 -12.72 -3.59 19.43
CA SER A 236 -11.70 -2.60 19.78
C SER A 236 -11.91 -1.29 19.01
N ALA A 237 -11.54 -0.15 19.61
CA ALA A 237 -11.64 1.15 18.96
C ALA A 237 -11.00 1.19 17.56
N ARG A 238 -9.85 0.53 17.39
CA ARG A 238 -9.15 0.46 16.11
C ARG A 238 -9.95 -0.31 15.06
N THR A 239 -10.61 -1.39 15.44
CA THR A 239 -11.46 -2.20 14.56
C THR A 239 -12.68 -1.39 14.10
N VAL A 240 -13.37 -0.72 15.03
CA VAL A 240 -14.54 0.13 14.73
C VAL A 240 -14.17 1.21 13.71
N ASN A 241 -13.07 1.93 13.96
CA ASN A 241 -12.59 2.96 13.04
C ASN A 241 -12.26 2.39 11.65
N LYS A 242 -11.69 1.18 11.59
CA LYS A 242 -11.35 0.52 10.33
C LYS A 242 -12.59 0.12 9.53
N TYR A 243 -13.63 -0.37 10.20
CA TYR A 243 -14.87 -0.76 9.53
C TYR A 243 -15.61 0.46 8.97
N VAL A 244 -15.61 1.58 9.71
CA VAL A 244 -16.14 2.85 9.18
C VAL A 244 -15.31 3.40 8.01
N GLU A 245 -13.98 3.20 8.01
CA GLU A 245 -13.14 3.52 6.85
C GLU A 245 -13.59 2.74 5.60
N TYR A 246 -13.94 1.45 5.73
CA TYR A 246 -14.48 0.66 4.61
C TYR A 246 -15.80 1.22 4.09
N ILE A 247 -16.71 1.63 4.99
CA ILE A 247 -17.97 2.28 4.60
C ILE A 247 -17.67 3.53 3.75
N GLY A 248 -16.78 4.40 4.22
CA GLY A 248 -16.40 5.61 3.50
C GLY A 248 -15.79 5.32 2.13
N GLN A 249 -14.94 4.30 2.02
CA GLN A 249 -14.35 3.86 0.74
C GLN A 249 -15.40 3.35 -0.24
N ILE A 250 -16.37 2.56 0.24
CA ILE A 250 -17.45 2.01 -0.58
C ILE A 250 -18.36 3.14 -1.10
N VAL A 251 -18.78 4.07 -0.23
CA VAL A 251 -19.59 5.24 -0.65
C VAL A 251 -18.85 6.09 -1.68
N ALA A 252 -17.56 6.34 -1.46
CA ALA A 252 -16.73 7.13 -2.39
C ALA A 252 -16.40 6.40 -3.70
N SER A 253 -16.60 5.08 -3.75
CA SER A 253 -16.28 4.28 -4.94
C SER A 253 -17.28 4.43 -6.08
N LEU A 254 -18.52 4.88 -5.78
CA LEU A 254 -19.47 5.22 -6.82
C LEU A 254 -19.08 6.56 -7.44
N LYS A 255 -18.67 6.51 -8.71
CA LYS A 255 -18.15 7.66 -9.45
C LYS A 255 -19.07 8.04 -10.59
N ASP A 256 -19.11 9.34 -10.88
CA ASP A 256 -19.71 9.86 -12.10
C ASP A 256 -18.87 9.42 -13.31
N GLY A 257 -19.51 8.78 -14.29
CA GLY A 257 -18.81 8.21 -15.44
C GLY A 257 -18.18 9.23 -16.40
N ARG A 258 -18.56 10.52 -16.32
CA ARG A 258 -18.02 11.59 -17.17
C ARG A 258 -16.83 12.28 -16.52
N THR A 259 -16.90 12.50 -15.21
CA THR A 259 -15.90 13.28 -14.45
C THR A 259 -14.92 12.40 -13.66
N GLY A 260 -15.32 11.18 -13.31
CA GLY A 260 -14.59 10.29 -12.42
C GLY A 260 -14.64 10.68 -10.93
N GLU A 261 -15.41 11.71 -10.59
CA GLU A 261 -15.56 12.20 -9.22
C GLU A 261 -16.60 11.37 -8.45
N PRO A 262 -16.49 11.23 -7.11
CA PRO A 262 -17.50 10.54 -6.32
C PRO A 262 -18.88 11.21 -6.44
N ILE A 263 -19.91 10.43 -6.74
CA ILE A 263 -21.30 10.92 -6.81
C ILE A 263 -21.74 11.45 -5.44
N HIS A 264 -21.51 10.65 -4.40
CA HIS A 264 -21.84 11.04 -3.02
C HIS A 264 -20.60 11.58 -2.31
N ARG A 265 -20.36 12.88 -2.45
CA ARG A 265 -19.34 13.57 -1.67
C ARG A 265 -19.79 13.67 -0.22
N ARG A 266 -19.03 13.05 0.69
CA ARG A 266 -19.31 13.01 2.13
C ARG A 266 -18.07 13.42 2.90
N LYS A 267 -18.24 14.33 3.84
CA LYS A 267 -17.25 14.58 4.89
C LYS A 267 -17.57 13.66 6.06
N TRP A 268 -16.74 12.63 6.25
CA TRP A 268 -16.86 11.70 7.36
C TRP A 268 -16.36 12.37 8.65
N ASP A 269 -17.28 12.66 9.56
CA ASP A 269 -16.98 13.35 10.81
C ASP A 269 -16.96 12.36 11.98
N ARG A 270 -15.79 12.21 12.58
CA ARG A 270 -15.56 11.27 13.67
C ARG A 270 -16.32 11.64 14.93
N SER A 271 -16.55 12.93 15.17
CA SER A 271 -17.28 13.42 16.35
C SER A 271 -18.78 13.17 16.19
N VAL A 272 -19.33 13.41 15.00
CA VAL A 272 -20.75 13.19 14.71
C VAL A 272 -21.11 11.70 14.78
N MET A 273 -20.24 10.82 14.26
CA MET A 273 -20.42 9.37 14.41
C MET A 273 -20.09 8.86 15.82
N ASP A 274 -19.54 9.71 16.67
CA ASP A 274 -18.98 9.36 17.98
C ASP A 274 -17.98 8.19 17.88
N LEU A 275 -17.02 8.24 16.95
CA LEU A 275 -16.04 7.16 16.80
C LEU A 275 -15.15 7.03 18.04
N PRO A 276 -14.89 5.81 18.53
CA PRO A 276 -14.06 5.61 19.70
C PRO A 276 -12.62 6.08 19.43
N ILE A 277 -12.04 6.79 20.41
CA ILE A 277 -10.68 7.31 20.30
C ILE A 277 -9.69 6.14 20.42
N VAL A 278 -8.81 6.01 19.43
CA VAL A 278 -7.73 5.02 19.46
C VAL A 278 -6.59 5.57 20.31
N ASN A 279 -6.49 5.13 21.56
CA ASN A 279 -5.39 5.51 22.46
C ASN A 279 -4.14 4.66 22.17
N PRO A 280 -3.02 5.25 21.69
CA PRO A 280 -1.80 4.49 21.40
C PRO A 280 -1.22 3.78 22.62
N LYS A 281 -1.36 4.35 23.83
CA LYS A 281 -0.84 3.77 25.08
C LYS A 281 -1.57 2.48 25.48
N GLN A 282 -2.84 2.34 25.09
CA GLN A 282 -3.65 1.15 25.37
C GLN A 282 -3.54 0.09 24.27
N GLN A 283 -2.85 0.38 23.16
CA GLN A 283 -2.60 -0.63 22.14
C GLN A 283 -1.58 -1.65 22.66
N ARG A 284 -2.06 -2.84 22.99
CA ARG A 284 -1.22 -3.95 23.43
C ARG A 284 -0.28 -4.37 22.31
N ARG A 285 1.02 -4.21 22.54
CA ARG A 285 2.08 -4.56 21.60
C ARG A 285 3.20 -5.30 22.35
N PRO A 286 2.92 -6.47 22.96
CA PRO A 286 3.96 -7.26 23.63
C PRO A 286 5.17 -7.46 22.75
N ALA A 287 6.34 -7.36 23.35
CA ALA A 287 7.60 -7.77 22.76
C ALA A 287 8.25 -8.80 23.68
N LEU A 288 8.92 -9.79 23.11
CA LEU A 288 9.75 -10.68 23.90
C LEU A 288 10.92 -9.89 24.48
N ARG A 289 11.36 -10.28 25.68
CA ARG A 289 12.60 -9.78 26.30
C ARG A 289 13.74 -10.77 26.03
N PRO A 290 15.02 -10.35 26.10
CA PRO A 290 16.16 -11.24 25.91
C PRO A 290 16.07 -12.55 26.71
N GLY A 291 15.72 -12.48 28.00
CA GLY A 291 15.55 -13.68 28.84
C GLY A 291 14.48 -14.65 28.34
N ALA A 292 13.35 -14.15 27.84
CA ALA A 292 12.30 -14.99 27.27
C ALA A 292 12.74 -15.64 25.94
N VAL A 293 13.48 -14.90 25.10
CA VAL A 293 14.06 -15.46 23.86
C VAL A 293 15.07 -16.57 24.20
N ASN A 294 15.94 -16.34 25.18
CA ASN A 294 16.90 -17.36 25.65
C ASN A 294 16.19 -18.64 26.11
N ILE A 295 15.14 -18.53 26.94
CA ILE A 295 14.37 -19.70 27.41
C ILE A 295 13.70 -20.44 26.25
N LEU A 296 13.12 -19.71 25.29
CA LEU A 296 12.49 -20.32 24.12
C LEU A 296 13.50 -21.09 23.27
N VAL A 297 14.67 -20.49 23.03
CA VAL A 297 15.75 -21.07 22.22
C VAL A 297 16.38 -22.27 22.94
N SER A 298 16.71 -22.16 24.23
CA SER A 298 17.33 -23.26 24.98
C SER A 298 16.36 -24.40 25.29
N GLY A 299 15.06 -24.11 25.36
CA GLY A 299 14.01 -25.09 25.66
C GLY A 299 13.43 -25.81 24.43
N SER A 300 13.96 -25.55 23.23
CA SER A 300 13.51 -26.14 21.96
C SER A 300 14.67 -26.79 21.21
N THR A 301 14.36 -27.63 20.21
CA THR A 301 15.34 -28.30 19.36
C THR A 301 14.85 -28.35 17.91
N GLY A 302 15.73 -28.73 16.97
CA GLY A 302 15.39 -28.93 15.56
C GLY A 302 14.76 -27.69 14.90
N ASP A 303 13.72 -27.91 14.09
CA ASP A 303 13.03 -26.85 13.35
C ASP A 303 12.46 -25.75 14.25
N GLU A 304 11.97 -26.10 15.45
CA GLU A 304 11.41 -25.11 16.39
C GLU A 304 12.51 -24.15 16.87
N GLN A 305 13.66 -24.69 17.29
CA GLN A 305 14.79 -23.88 17.75
C GLN A 305 15.35 -23.01 16.62
N ALA A 306 15.52 -23.59 15.43
CA ALA A 306 16.00 -22.86 14.28
C ALA A 306 15.06 -21.71 13.87
N LEU A 307 13.75 -21.93 13.96
CA LEU A 307 12.77 -20.89 13.68
C LEU A 307 12.83 -19.76 14.71
N TYR A 308 12.99 -20.06 16.01
CA TYR A 308 13.14 -19.03 17.04
C TYR A 308 14.43 -18.22 16.85
N VAL A 309 15.56 -18.88 16.61
CA VAL A 309 16.84 -18.19 16.35
C VAL A 309 16.71 -17.28 15.13
N LEU A 310 16.18 -17.80 14.02
CA LEU A 310 15.99 -17.06 12.78
C LEU A 310 15.11 -15.82 13.00
N LEU A 311 13.94 -15.96 13.62
CA LEU A 311 13.02 -14.85 13.84
C LEU A 311 13.59 -13.79 14.80
N ALA A 312 14.25 -14.24 15.87
CA ALA A 312 14.85 -13.35 16.87
C ALA A 312 16.03 -12.56 16.30
N ALA A 313 16.89 -13.19 15.48
CA ALA A 313 18.07 -12.56 14.92
C ALA A 313 17.76 -11.64 13.72
N THR A 314 16.74 -11.96 12.92
CA THR A 314 16.44 -11.22 11.68
C THR A 314 15.29 -10.21 11.83
N GLY A 315 14.34 -10.47 12.71
CA GLY A 315 13.11 -9.69 12.78
C GLY A 315 12.21 -9.82 11.54
N MET A 316 12.36 -10.90 10.77
CA MET A 316 11.47 -11.21 9.65
C MET A 316 10.01 -11.39 10.09
N ARG A 317 9.08 -11.23 9.16
CA ARG A 317 7.71 -11.70 9.41
C ARG A 317 7.69 -13.22 9.35
N ILE A 318 6.85 -13.86 10.16
CA ILE A 318 6.76 -15.32 10.20
C ILE A 318 6.48 -15.95 8.83
N SER A 319 5.59 -15.34 8.03
CA SER A 319 5.30 -15.83 6.68
C SER A 319 6.50 -15.77 5.74
N GLU A 320 7.41 -14.81 5.93
CA GLU A 320 8.66 -14.70 5.16
C GLU A 320 9.63 -15.81 5.59
N ALA A 321 9.81 -16.01 6.90
CA ALA A 321 10.70 -17.02 7.45
C ALA A 321 10.29 -18.46 7.05
N LEU A 322 9.00 -18.75 7.09
CA LEU A 322 8.44 -20.07 6.72
C LEU A 322 8.50 -20.36 5.22
N ALA A 323 8.84 -19.37 4.39
CA ALA A 323 9.02 -19.54 2.95
C ALA A 323 10.49 -19.59 2.53
N LEU A 324 11.43 -19.61 3.48
CA LEU A 324 12.85 -19.70 3.16
C LEU A 324 13.24 -21.11 2.72
N GLU A 325 14.00 -21.15 1.64
CA GLU A 325 14.69 -22.33 1.12
C GLU A 325 16.20 -22.17 1.32
N ALA A 326 16.95 -23.27 1.29
CA ALA A 326 18.39 -23.27 1.50
C ALA A 326 19.13 -22.26 0.57
N GLU A 327 18.68 -22.10 -0.67
CA GLU A 327 19.27 -21.17 -1.65
C GLU A 327 19.17 -19.68 -1.28
N HIS A 328 18.29 -19.32 -0.33
CA HIS A 328 18.13 -17.94 0.13
C HIS A 328 19.28 -17.50 1.07
N PHE A 329 20.11 -18.43 1.53
CA PHE A 329 21.25 -18.17 2.38
C PHE A 329 22.50 -18.02 1.51
N VAL A 330 22.95 -16.79 1.35
CA VAL A 330 24.13 -16.43 0.54
C VAL A 330 25.22 -15.86 1.45
N ASN A 331 26.41 -15.60 0.88
CA ASN A 331 27.55 -15.08 1.62
C ASN A 331 27.86 -15.94 2.87
N ASN A 332 28.06 -17.24 2.67
CA ASN A 332 28.22 -18.23 3.74
C ASN A 332 27.09 -18.17 4.80
N GLY A 333 25.85 -17.88 4.38
CA GLY A 333 24.70 -17.79 5.28
C GLY A 333 24.62 -16.53 6.13
N GLN A 334 25.54 -15.57 5.97
CA GLN A 334 25.47 -14.27 6.65
C GLN A 334 24.46 -13.33 6.02
N THR A 335 24.06 -13.55 4.76
CA THR A 335 23.04 -12.76 4.09
C THR A 335 21.86 -13.64 3.73
N ILE A 336 20.66 -13.24 4.17
CA ILE A 336 19.40 -13.93 3.91
C ILE A 336 18.59 -13.10 2.91
N VAL A 337 18.33 -13.66 1.74
CA VAL A 337 17.54 -13.03 0.68
C VAL A 337 16.05 -13.27 0.93
N VAL A 338 15.28 -12.20 1.12
CA VAL A 338 13.84 -12.26 1.37
C VAL A 338 13.09 -11.78 0.15
N SER A 339 12.37 -12.69 -0.51
CA SER A 339 11.66 -12.40 -1.77
C SER A 339 10.27 -13.05 -1.87
N GLN A 340 9.94 -13.95 -0.93
CA GLN A 340 8.70 -14.73 -0.93
C GLN A 340 8.12 -14.92 0.48
N GLN A 341 6.86 -15.34 0.56
CA GLN A 341 6.19 -15.64 1.82
C GLN A 341 5.20 -16.79 1.67
N VAL A 342 4.82 -17.41 2.78
CA VAL A 342 3.68 -18.33 2.85
C VAL A 342 2.39 -17.52 2.82
N ASP A 343 1.43 -17.99 2.01
CA ASP A 343 0.07 -17.46 2.02
C ASP A 343 -0.57 -17.58 3.41
N ARG A 344 -1.51 -16.67 3.71
CA ARG A 344 -2.08 -16.56 5.05
C ARG A 344 -2.86 -17.82 5.43
N ASP A 345 -3.67 -18.31 4.51
CA ASP A 345 -4.71 -19.29 4.77
C ASP A 345 -4.45 -20.62 4.07
N THR A 346 -3.57 -20.63 3.06
CA THR A 346 -3.17 -21.83 2.33
C THR A 346 -1.68 -22.15 2.53
N PRO A 347 -1.29 -23.43 2.64
CA PRO A 347 0.12 -23.83 2.78
C PRO A 347 0.82 -23.76 1.41
N ARG A 348 0.91 -22.55 0.85
CA ARG A 348 1.50 -22.28 -0.47
C ARG A 348 2.46 -21.11 -0.37
N ILE A 349 3.57 -21.21 -1.08
CA ILE A 349 4.51 -20.10 -1.23
C ILE A 349 3.97 -19.16 -2.32
N VAL A 350 3.93 -17.86 -2.01
CA VAL A 350 3.62 -16.80 -2.96
C VAL A 350 4.87 -15.95 -3.20
N ARG A 351 5.20 -15.72 -4.47
CA ARG A 351 6.40 -14.97 -4.91
C ARG A 351 6.16 -13.46 -4.92
N TYR A 352 5.56 -12.97 -3.86
CA TYR A 352 5.40 -11.54 -3.62
C TYR A 352 5.31 -11.29 -2.12
N LEU A 353 5.73 -10.10 -1.70
CA LEU A 353 5.68 -9.68 -0.31
C LEU A 353 4.58 -8.66 -0.09
N LYS A 354 4.29 -8.37 1.18
CA LYS A 354 3.23 -7.44 1.57
C LYS A 354 3.44 -6.02 1.03
N THR A 355 4.69 -5.63 0.86
CA THR A 355 5.12 -4.31 0.39
C THR A 355 6.38 -4.47 -0.45
N ASP A 356 6.67 -3.53 -1.35
CA ASP A 356 7.88 -3.57 -2.18
C ASP A 356 9.16 -3.59 -1.34
N ALA A 357 9.24 -2.79 -0.26
CA ALA A 357 10.33 -2.81 0.71
C ALA A 357 10.44 -4.14 1.49
N GLY A 358 9.47 -5.06 1.31
CA GLY A 358 9.59 -6.40 1.82
C GLY A 358 10.73 -7.16 1.14
N THR A 359 10.94 -6.93 -0.16
CA THR A 359 12.02 -7.58 -0.91
C THR A 359 13.35 -6.95 -0.52
N ARG A 360 14.19 -7.71 0.18
CA ARG A 360 15.40 -7.20 0.81
C ARG A 360 16.37 -8.31 1.17
N GLU A 361 17.57 -7.90 1.55
CA GLU A 361 18.59 -8.75 2.15
C GLU A 361 18.69 -8.45 3.64
N ILE A 362 18.95 -9.46 4.46
CA ILE A 362 19.16 -9.30 5.90
C ILE A 362 20.48 -9.93 6.27
N GLU A 363 21.35 -9.11 6.85
CA GLU A 363 22.64 -9.55 7.37
C GLU A 363 22.49 -10.01 8.81
N VAL A 364 23.16 -11.10 9.14
CA VAL A 364 23.28 -11.66 10.48
C VAL A 364 24.74 -11.81 10.86
N SER A 365 25.04 -11.82 12.16
CA SER A 365 26.40 -12.04 12.65
C SER A 365 26.92 -13.43 12.29
N THR A 366 28.23 -13.58 12.30
CA THR A 366 28.93 -14.84 12.01
C THR A 366 28.41 -16.00 12.88
N GLU A 367 28.22 -15.73 14.17
CA GLU A 367 27.67 -16.70 15.14
C GLU A 367 26.28 -17.22 14.76
N VAL A 368 25.38 -16.33 14.30
CA VAL A 368 24.03 -16.72 13.85
C VAL A 368 24.12 -17.49 12.53
N ALA A 369 24.97 -17.04 11.61
CA ALA A 369 25.17 -17.69 10.33
C ALA A 369 25.70 -19.13 10.50
N GLU A 370 26.66 -19.34 11.40
CA GLU A 370 27.17 -20.67 11.76
C GLU A 370 26.06 -21.59 12.26
N PHE A 371 25.26 -21.11 13.23
CA PHE A 371 24.12 -21.87 13.75
C PHE A 371 23.13 -22.27 12.64
N LEU A 372 22.73 -21.31 11.79
CA LEU A 372 21.78 -21.56 10.72
C LEU A 372 22.36 -22.46 9.63
N ARG A 373 23.65 -22.35 9.31
CA ARG A 373 24.30 -23.23 8.33
C ARG A 373 24.28 -24.69 8.78
N GLY A 374 24.57 -25.00 10.03
CA GLY A 374 24.50 -26.39 10.49
C GLY A 374 23.07 -26.93 10.51
N PHE A 375 22.06 -26.08 10.77
CA PHE A 375 20.65 -26.46 10.60
C PHE A 375 20.25 -26.73 9.14
N ILE A 376 20.81 -25.96 8.19
CA ILE A 376 20.53 -26.07 6.76
C ILE A 376 21.29 -27.25 6.13
N THR A 377 22.40 -27.67 6.74
CA THR A 377 23.26 -28.73 6.20
C THR A 377 22.45 -30.02 5.99
N GLY A 378 22.48 -30.54 4.76
CA GLY A 378 21.72 -31.74 4.38
C GLY A 378 20.26 -31.50 3.99
N LYS A 379 19.74 -30.27 4.12
CA LYS A 379 18.41 -29.89 3.63
C LYS A 379 18.49 -29.39 2.19
N SER A 380 17.55 -29.82 1.35
CA SER A 380 17.33 -29.28 0.01
C SER A 380 15.91 -28.71 -0.09
N GLY A 381 15.75 -27.54 -0.70
CA GLY A 381 14.45 -26.86 -0.78
C GLY A 381 14.04 -26.17 0.52
N LEU A 382 12.78 -26.35 0.91
CA LEU A 382 12.10 -25.60 1.98
C LEU A 382 12.64 -25.95 3.37
N LEU A 383 13.03 -24.94 4.15
CA LEU A 383 13.65 -25.17 5.46
C LEU A 383 12.67 -25.63 6.54
N PHE A 384 11.43 -25.15 6.47
CA PHE A 384 10.37 -25.38 7.44
C PHE A 384 9.16 -26.00 6.75
N GLU A 385 9.20 -27.31 6.58
CA GLU A 385 8.16 -28.06 5.87
C GLU A 385 7.49 -29.12 6.75
N THR A 386 6.25 -29.42 6.41
CA THR A 386 5.51 -30.54 6.97
C THR A 386 6.01 -31.86 6.35
N ARG A 387 5.62 -33.00 6.95
CA ARG A 387 5.82 -34.34 6.36
C ARG A 387 5.30 -34.53 4.92
N ASN A 388 4.47 -33.61 4.43
CA ASN A 388 3.91 -33.63 3.08
C ASN A 388 4.65 -32.65 2.14
N ASN A 389 5.84 -32.17 2.51
CA ASN A 389 6.66 -31.21 1.75
C ASN A 389 5.90 -29.92 1.40
N THR A 390 5.10 -29.42 2.36
CA THR A 390 4.39 -28.14 2.24
C THR A 390 4.81 -27.22 3.38
N PRO A 391 4.81 -25.89 3.18
CA PRO A 391 5.14 -24.95 4.24
C PRO A 391 4.17 -25.04 5.41
N TYR A 392 4.70 -24.81 6.60
CA TYR A 392 3.86 -24.66 7.78
C TYR A 392 2.97 -23.41 7.69
N LEU A 393 1.75 -23.53 8.24
CA LEU A 393 0.91 -22.37 8.53
C LEU A 393 1.26 -21.80 9.91
N HIS A 394 1.50 -20.49 9.97
CA HIS A 394 1.92 -19.81 11.19
C HIS A 394 0.95 -20.00 12.37
N ASN A 395 -0.37 -19.97 12.14
CA ASN A 395 -1.36 -20.19 13.21
C ASN A 395 -1.20 -21.57 13.87
N ASN A 396 -0.89 -22.60 13.06
CA ASN A 396 -0.71 -23.96 13.56
C ASN A 396 0.59 -24.10 14.35
N LEU A 397 1.66 -23.40 13.95
CA LEU A 397 2.90 -23.38 14.73
C LEU A 397 2.74 -22.55 16.00
N GLU A 398 1.96 -21.47 15.97
CA GLU A 398 1.78 -20.61 17.14
C GLU A 398 1.07 -21.37 18.26
N GLN A 399 0.06 -22.16 17.91
CA GLN A 399 -0.67 -22.99 18.88
C GLN A 399 0.16 -24.17 19.40
N ARG A 400 1.04 -24.76 18.57
CA ARG A 400 1.78 -25.97 18.91
C ARG A 400 3.12 -25.72 19.59
N TRP A 401 3.86 -24.73 19.12
CA TRP A 401 5.25 -24.47 19.55
C TRP A 401 5.32 -23.28 20.51
N LEU A 402 4.74 -22.15 20.12
CA LEU A 402 4.97 -20.89 20.83
C LEU A 402 4.07 -20.71 22.06
N THR A 403 2.74 -20.79 21.87
CA THR A 403 1.75 -20.51 22.92
C THR A 403 1.94 -21.36 24.17
N PRO A 404 2.15 -22.70 24.09
CA PRO A 404 2.36 -23.53 25.28
C PRO A 404 3.56 -23.07 26.11
N ARG A 405 4.65 -22.65 25.45
CA ARG A 405 5.86 -22.16 26.12
C ARG A 405 5.66 -20.78 26.73
N LEU A 406 4.96 -19.88 26.04
CA LEU A 406 4.59 -18.58 26.59
C LEU A 406 3.74 -18.71 27.86
N ARG A 407 2.83 -19.69 27.88
CA ARG A 407 2.02 -20.01 29.08
C ARG A 407 2.87 -20.57 30.20
N ALA A 408 3.76 -21.51 29.91
CA ALA A 408 4.68 -22.07 30.90
C ALA A 408 5.59 -21.00 31.52
N MET A 409 5.97 -19.98 30.76
CA MET A 409 6.73 -18.82 31.24
C MET A 409 5.86 -17.76 31.95
N GLY A 410 4.53 -17.88 31.94
CA GLY A 410 3.62 -16.88 32.51
C GLY A 410 3.56 -15.55 31.76
N ILE A 411 3.92 -15.54 30.47
CA ILE A 411 3.97 -14.32 29.63
C ILE A 411 3.02 -14.36 28.42
N ASP A 412 2.12 -15.36 28.36
CA ASP A 412 1.06 -15.43 27.35
C ASP A 412 0.02 -14.33 27.62
N GLU A 413 0.05 -13.29 26.79
CA GLU A 413 -0.91 -12.18 26.85
C GLU A 413 -1.50 -11.86 25.48
N LYS A 414 -2.65 -11.19 25.48
CA LYS A 414 -3.36 -10.85 24.23
C LYS A 414 -2.47 -10.04 23.27
N GLY A 415 -2.22 -10.60 22.09
CA GLY A 415 -1.39 -9.99 21.05
C GLY A 415 0.07 -10.43 21.09
N MET A 416 0.44 -11.31 22.03
CA MET A 416 1.65 -12.11 21.99
C MET A 416 1.51 -13.20 20.92
N GLY A 417 2.59 -13.49 20.21
CA GLY A 417 2.62 -14.41 19.07
C GLY A 417 3.94 -14.24 18.30
N PHE A 418 4.10 -14.84 17.12
CA PHE A 418 5.39 -14.80 16.41
C PHE A 418 5.88 -13.39 16.08
N HIS A 419 4.97 -12.42 15.92
CA HIS A 419 5.36 -11.04 15.67
C HIS A 419 6.09 -10.37 16.86
N ALA A 420 6.05 -10.98 18.05
CA ALA A 420 6.79 -10.52 19.21
C ALA A 420 8.32 -10.66 19.04
N PHE A 421 8.80 -11.65 18.27
CA PHE A 421 10.22 -11.78 17.90
C PHE A 421 10.70 -10.60 17.07
N ARG A 422 9.89 -10.19 16.09
CA ARG A 422 10.17 -9.00 15.28
C ARG A 422 10.22 -7.71 16.09
N ARG A 423 9.33 -7.56 17.08
CA ARG A 423 9.36 -6.42 18.02
C ARG A 423 10.58 -6.47 18.94
N PHE A 424 10.95 -7.67 19.41
CA PHE A 424 12.20 -7.91 20.13
C PHE A 424 13.39 -7.42 19.31
N ARG A 425 13.56 -7.90 18.07
CA ARG A 425 14.70 -7.52 17.22
C ARG A 425 14.77 -6.02 16.98
N LYS A 426 13.65 -5.36 16.64
CA LYS A 426 13.65 -3.89 16.45
C LYS A 426 14.04 -3.15 17.73
N THR A 427 13.60 -3.64 18.89
CA THR A 427 13.94 -3.04 20.19
C THR A 427 15.42 -3.23 20.51
N TRP A 428 15.96 -4.42 20.26
CA TRP A 428 17.39 -4.71 20.42
C TRP A 428 18.24 -3.81 19.53
N LEU A 429 17.95 -3.75 18.22
CA LEU A 429 18.66 -2.89 17.27
C LEU A 429 18.65 -1.42 17.71
N ARG A 430 17.54 -0.92 18.27
CA ARG A 430 17.48 0.44 18.82
C ARG A 430 18.33 0.61 20.08
N GLY A 431 18.34 -0.37 20.97
CA GLY A 431 19.17 -0.37 22.17
C GLY A 431 20.66 -0.32 21.83
N GLU A 432 21.07 -1.12 20.85
CA GLU A 432 22.45 -1.17 20.34
C GLU A 432 22.83 -0.02 19.39
N ARG A 433 21.96 1.00 19.31
CA ARG A 433 22.14 2.18 18.44
C ARG A 433 22.47 1.80 17.00
N CYS A 434 21.81 0.76 16.51
CA CYS A 434 21.92 0.35 15.11
C CYS A 434 21.56 1.54 14.21
N GLN A 435 22.35 1.76 13.16
CA GLN A 435 22.05 2.80 12.19
C GLN A 435 20.61 2.63 11.68
N GLU A 436 19.83 3.71 11.76
CA GLU A 436 18.38 3.62 11.53
C GLU A 436 18.03 3.17 10.11
N ASP A 437 18.81 3.60 9.11
CA ASP A 437 18.65 3.16 7.71
C ASP A 437 18.85 1.65 7.54
N ILE A 438 19.90 1.09 8.15
CA ILE A 438 20.18 -0.36 8.13
C ILE A 438 19.07 -1.11 8.87
N SER A 439 18.69 -0.61 10.06
CA SER A 439 17.59 -1.17 10.83
C SER A 439 16.25 -1.14 10.07
N ASN A 440 15.97 -0.08 9.33
CA ASN A 440 14.74 0.03 8.52
C ASN A 440 14.81 -0.86 7.28
N PHE A 441 15.99 -0.96 6.65
CA PHE A 441 16.26 -1.86 5.54
C PHE A 441 16.03 -3.32 5.95
N TRP A 442 16.68 -3.84 6.99
CA TRP A 442 16.49 -5.22 7.46
C TRP A 442 15.05 -5.52 7.90
N MET A 443 14.36 -4.53 8.47
CA MET A 443 12.97 -4.68 8.84
C MET A 443 12.04 -4.61 7.63
N GLY A 444 12.47 -4.14 6.47
CA GLY A 444 11.60 -3.93 5.31
C GLY A 444 10.53 -2.89 5.60
N HIS A 445 10.94 -1.77 6.21
CA HIS A 445 10.10 -0.59 6.39
C HIS A 445 10.20 0.28 5.14
N GLN A 446 9.06 0.75 4.66
CA GLN A 446 9.02 1.69 3.54
C GLN A 446 9.64 3.03 3.98
N PRO A 447 10.53 3.63 3.18
CA PRO A 447 11.01 4.98 3.43
C PRO A 447 9.84 5.97 3.51
N GLU A 448 9.81 6.79 4.56
CA GLU A 448 8.84 7.87 4.72
C GLU A 448 9.44 9.23 4.34
N THR A 449 10.77 9.31 4.24
CA THR A 449 11.50 10.55 3.93
C THR A 449 12.42 10.42 2.72
N MET A 450 12.75 11.55 2.07
CA MET A 450 13.71 11.58 0.97
C MET A 450 15.12 11.15 1.40
N SER A 451 15.51 11.45 2.64
CA SER A 451 16.81 11.03 3.18
C SER A 451 16.92 9.52 3.27
N GLU A 452 15.90 8.84 3.81
CA GLU A 452 15.85 7.36 3.85
C GLU A 452 15.89 6.76 2.45
N LEU A 453 15.26 7.40 1.45
CA LEU A 453 15.32 6.95 0.06
C LEU A 453 16.72 7.07 -0.54
N TYR A 454 17.50 8.06 -0.13
CA TYR A 454 18.89 8.27 -0.59
C TYR A 454 19.92 7.41 0.12
N SER A 455 19.57 6.75 1.23
CA SER A 455 20.49 5.87 1.97
C SER A 455 20.97 4.69 1.12
N ARG A 456 20.18 4.24 0.12
CA ARG A 456 20.55 3.21 -0.88
C ARG A 456 21.27 1.99 -0.28
N MET A 457 20.77 1.49 0.86
CA MET A 457 21.40 0.42 1.65
C MET A 457 21.57 -0.90 0.89
N GLU A 458 20.86 -1.08 -0.23
CA GLU A 458 21.05 -2.23 -1.12
C GLU A 458 22.47 -2.34 -1.71
N PHE A 459 23.23 -1.23 -1.76
CA PHE A 459 24.62 -1.24 -2.27
C PHE A 459 25.68 -1.32 -1.18
N GLU A 460 25.30 -1.24 0.08
CA GLU A 460 26.21 -1.10 1.22
C GLU A 460 26.38 -2.44 1.96
N LEU A 461 26.73 -3.52 1.24
CA LEU A 461 26.84 -4.87 1.83
C LEU A 461 27.85 -4.92 2.97
N ASP A 462 29.07 -4.44 2.77
CA ASP A 462 30.13 -4.49 3.79
C ASP A 462 29.72 -3.77 5.07
N ARG A 463 29.09 -2.59 4.93
CA ARG A 463 28.56 -1.81 6.04
C ARG A 463 27.45 -2.57 6.79
N ARG A 464 26.59 -3.29 6.07
CA ARG A 464 25.53 -4.11 6.69
C ARG A 464 26.14 -5.30 7.44
N LEU A 465 27.17 -5.95 6.89
CA LEU A 465 27.88 -7.05 7.56
C LEU A 465 28.58 -6.57 8.84
N ASP A 466 29.32 -5.48 8.77
CA ASP A 466 29.99 -4.86 9.91
C ASP A 466 28.99 -4.51 11.01
N GLU A 467 27.86 -3.92 10.63
CA GLU A 467 26.81 -3.55 11.57
C GLU A 467 26.15 -4.79 12.18
N ALA A 468 25.93 -5.86 11.41
CA ALA A 468 25.34 -7.11 11.91
C ALA A 468 26.26 -7.79 12.93
N GLU A 469 27.56 -7.80 12.68
CA GLU A 469 28.56 -8.34 13.61
C GLU A 469 28.64 -7.49 14.90
N ARG A 470 28.56 -6.17 14.76
CA ARG A 470 28.57 -5.24 15.91
C ARG A 470 27.35 -5.40 16.81
N VAL A 471 26.14 -5.42 16.23
CA VAL A 471 24.88 -5.45 17.01
C VAL A 471 24.52 -6.85 17.52
N ARG A 472 25.10 -7.90 16.94
CA ARG A 472 24.85 -9.31 17.27
C ARG A 472 23.36 -9.68 17.27
N ALA A 473 23.02 -10.82 17.85
CA ALA A 473 21.65 -11.34 17.91
C ALA A 473 20.81 -10.78 19.08
N GLY A 474 21.45 -10.52 20.22
CA GLY A 474 20.80 -10.05 21.45
C GLY A 474 20.23 -11.13 22.36
N PHE A 475 20.63 -12.37 22.12
CA PHE A 475 20.32 -13.55 22.89
C PHE A 475 21.44 -14.57 22.65
N THR A 476 21.50 -15.63 23.46
CA THR A 476 22.52 -16.68 23.36
C THR A 476 22.21 -17.60 22.19
N ILE A 477 23.16 -17.76 21.28
CA ILE A 477 23.05 -18.71 20.17
C ILE A 477 23.41 -20.12 20.66
N PRO A 478 22.60 -21.15 20.35
CA PRO A 478 22.95 -22.51 20.73
C PRO A 478 24.22 -22.96 20.03
N SER A 479 25.05 -23.74 20.72
CA SER A 479 26.16 -24.43 20.09
C SER A 479 25.60 -25.55 19.19
N ILE A 480 26.08 -25.63 17.95
CA ILE A 480 25.88 -26.82 17.16
C ILE A 480 26.88 -27.86 17.67
N GLU A 481 26.41 -29.00 18.16
CA GLU A 481 27.25 -30.19 18.25
C GLU A 481 27.55 -30.65 16.82
N VAL A 482 28.54 -30.03 16.20
CA VAL A 482 29.13 -30.57 14.98
C VAL A 482 29.83 -31.84 15.44
N ALA A 483 29.21 -32.99 15.19
CA ALA A 483 29.91 -34.27 15.29
C ALA A 483 31.23 -34.08 14.52
N PRO A 484 32.40 -34.32 15.13
CA PRO A 484 33.67 -34.04 14.49
C PRO A 484 33.64 -34.73 13.14
N SER A 485 33.70 -33.95 12.07
CA SER A 485 33.94 -34.51 10.75
C SER A 485 35.26 -35.24 10.90
N ALA A 486 35.20 -36.58 10.92
CA ALA A 486 36.40 -37.40 10.83
C ALA A 486 37.22 -36.80 9.68
N PRO A 487 38.53 -36.58 9.85
CA PRO A 487 39.34 -36.13 8.75
C PRO A 487 39.14 -37.16 7.63
N ARG A 488 38.56 -36.73 6.51
CA ARG A 488 38.73 -37.48 5.27
C ARG A 488 40.22 -37.52 5.08
N ILE A 489 40.81 -38.68 5.31
CA ILE A 489 42.15 -38.99 4.87
C ILE A 489 42.13 -38.69 3.37
N SER A 490 42.73 -37.58 2.99
CA SER A 490 43.00 -37.27 1.59
C SER A 490 43.95 -38.35 1.10
N GLU A 491 43.55 -39.10 0.08
CA GLU A 491 44.34 -40.12 -0.61
C GLU A 491 45.68 -39.57 -1.18
N GLU A 492 45.97 -38.28 -1.03
CA GLU A 492 47.23 -37.65 -1.43
C GLU A 492 48.41 -37.97 -0.49
N VAL A 493 48.19 -38.43 0.74
CA VAL A 493 49.32 -38.69 1.69
C VAL A 493 49.93 -40.10 1.53
N GLU A 494 49.21 -41.07 0.95
CA GLU A 494 49.78 -42.41 0.71
C GLU A 494 50.70 -42.48 -0.52
N LEU A 495 50.60 -41.53 -1.46
CA LEU A 495 51.46 -41.48 -2.65
C LEU A 495 52.85 -40.87 -2.38
N GLU A 496 52.99 -39.94 -1.43
CA GLU A 496 54.30 -39.37 -1.08
C GLU A 496 55.17 -40.32 -0.24
N LEU A 497 54.57 -41.19 0.58
CA LEU A 497 55.30 -42.16 1.39
C LEU A 497 55.77 -43.40 0.61
N ALA A 498 55.12 -43.73 -0.51
CA ALA A 498 55.53 -44.85 -1.37
C ALA A 498 56.68 -44.50 -2.34
N LEU A 499 56.92 -43.21 -2.59
CA LEU A 499 57.97 -42.72 -3.51
C LEU A 499 59.32 -42.43 -2.84
N GLN A 500 59.41 -42.50 -1.50
CA GLN A 500 60.67 -42.38 -0.75
C GLN A 500 61.30 -43.72 -0.37
N ALA A 501 60.72 -44.85 -0.79
CA ALA A 501 61.16 -46.20 -0.45
C ALA A 501 61.57 -47.08 -1.66
N GLN A 502 61.97 -46.48 -2.78
CA GLN A 502 62.56 -47.20 -3.93
C GLN A 502 63.98 -46.72 -4.23
#